data_AF-A0A7W6GCH2-F1
#
_entry.id   AF-A0A7W6GCH2-F1
#
_cell.length_a   1.000
_cell.length_b   1.000
_cell.length_c   1.000
_cell.angle_alpha   90.00
_cell.angle_beta   90.00
_cell.angle_gamma   90.00
#
_symmetry.space_group_name_H-M   'P 1'
#
loop_
_entity.id
_entity.type
_entity.pdbx_description
1 polymer ?
#
loop_
_entity_poly.entity_id
_entity_poly.type
_entity_poly.pdbx_seq_one_letter_code
_entity_poly.pdbx_strand_id
1 'polypeptide(L)'
;MTEDEMRSMAWNNALHCHGTYTVFSRRLKRLRFLTKLRDFWGFAIPIILGAIAGSNTLSLPENYVHLLKIALAAAALVQILIALWAVFSRWDDGLAYSARAVRDAYEMQRAWEVIGRGQVADIGAEFATRAKQQDVIDSHDIGQEISSKEKNLGMRSGLIEYQRQCTGCKTSPNSRGLPLFPKTKCPVCGGN
;
A
#
# COMPACT_ATOMS: atom_id res chain seq x y z
N MET A 1 29.57 -19.20 -3.41
CA MET A 1 28.12 -19.45 -3.31
C MET A 1 27.76 -20.46 -4.38
N THR A 2 27.15 -21.57 -3.99
CA THR A 2 26.74 -22.63 -4.93
C THR A 2 25.45 -22.25 -5.65
N GLU A 3 25.11 -22.97 -6.73
CA GLU A 3 23.86 -22.75 -7.46
C GLU A 3 22.63 -22.96 -6.58
N ASP A 4 22.62 -24.01 -5.76
CA ASP A 4 21.51 -24.31 -4.85
C ASP A 4 21.35 -23.22 -3.78
N GLU A 5 22.46 -22.68 -3.26
CA GLU A 5 22.43 -21.53 -2.35
C GLU A 5 21.81 -20.30 -3.01
N MET A 6 22.23 -19.98 -4.25
CA MET A 6 21.66 -18.87 -5.02
C MET A 6 20.16 -19.02 -5.24
N ARG A 7 19.71 -20.21 -5.60
CA ARG A 7 18.28 -20.50 -5.82
C ARG A 7 17.47 -20.41 -4.53
N SER A 8 18.02 -20.89 -3.41
CA SER A 8 17.38 -20.78 -2.10
C SER A 8 17.25 -19.30 -1.68
N MET A 9 18.32 -18.52 -1.83
CA MET A 9 18.31 -17.08 -1.57
C MET A 9 17.33 -16.34 -2.49
N ALA A 10 17.27 -16.69 -3.77
CA ALA A 10 16.32 -16.10 -4.70
C ALA A 10 14.86 -16.32 -4.25
N TRP A 11 14.50 -17.52 -3.78
CA TRP A 11 13.17 -17.75 -3.22
C TRP A 11 12.90 -16.94 -1.94
N ASN A 12 13.91 -16.74 -1.09
CA ASN A 12 13.76 -15.88 0.10
C ASN A 12 13.53 -14.43 -0.32
N ASN A 13 14.29 -13.92 -1.29
CA ASN A 13 14.13 -12.56 -1.81
C ASN A 13 12.77 -12.38 -2.51
N ALA A 14 12.30 -13.38 -3.25
CA ALA A 14 10.96 -13.37 -3.84
C ALA A 14 9.86 -13.28 -2.76
N LEU A 15 10.03 -13.99 -1.64
CA LEU A 15 9.14 -13.89 -0.48
C LEU A 15 9.15 -12.50 0.15
N HIS A 16 10.32 -11.91 0.34
CA HIS A 16 10.44 -10.56 0.89
C HIS A 16 9.84 -9.51 -0.04
N CYS A 17 10.11 -9.59 -1.35
CA CYS A 17 9.51 -8.72 -2.36
C CYS A 17 7.98 -8.81 -2.35
N HIS A 18 7.41 -10.02 -2.24
CA HIS A 18 5.97 -10.19 -2.12
C HIS A 18 5.39 -9.53 -0.85
N GLY A 19 6.13 -9.61 0.25
CA GLY A 19 5.78 -8.92 1.49
C GLY A 19 5.74 -7.40 1.31
N THR A 20 6.78 -6.83 0.68
CA THR A 20 6.87 -5.40 0.33
C THR A 20 5.72 -4.97 -0.57
N TYR A 21 5.46 -5.73 -1.65
CA TYR A 21 4.31 -5.53 -2.54
C TYR A 21 2.98 -5.47 -1.76
N THR A 22 2.78 -6.37 -0.79
CA THR A 22 1.55 -6.44 0.00
C THR A 22 1.37 -5.23 0.90
N VAL A 23 2.45 -4.76 1.53
CA VAL A 23 2.41 -3.56 2.39
C VAL A 23 2.09 -2.33 1.55
N PHE A 24 2.86 -2.08 0.48
CA PHE A 24 2.69 -0.89 -0.33
C PHE A 24 1.41 -0.90 -1.16
N SER A 25 0.90 -2.06 -1.57
CA SER A 25 -0.40 -2.14 -2.25
C SER A 25 -1.56 -1.74 -1.35
N ARG A 26 -1.49 -2.04 -0.04
CA ARG A 26 -2.48 -1.54 0.93
C ARG A 26 -2.37 -0.04 1.15
N ARG A 27 -1.15 0.50 1.29
CA ARG A 27 -0.91 1.95 1.39
C ARG A 27 -1.44 2.67 0.15
N LEU A 28 -1.11 2.17 -1.03
CA LEU A 28 -1.58 2.69 -2.32
C LEU A 28 -3.11 2.74 -2.40
N LYS A 29 -3.80 1.65 -2.04
CA LYS A 29 -5.27 1.61 -2.07
C LYS A 29 -5.88 2.64 -1.11
N ARG A 30 -5.33 2.75 0.11
CA ARG A 30 -5.80 3.71 1.11
C ARG A 30 -5.60 5.14 0.64
N LEU A 31 -4.39 5.51 0.23
CA LEU A 31 -4.08 6.86 -0.24
C LEU A 31 -4.88 7.20 -1.50
N ARG A 32 -5.03 6.25 -2.44
CA ARG A 32 -5.83 6.46 -3.66
C ARG A 32 -7.29 6.77 -3.32
N PHE A 33 -7.85 6.06 -2.34
CA PHE A 33 -9.22 6.32 -1.90
C PHE A 33 -9.35 7.70 -1.25
N LEU A 34 -8.44 8.05 -0.35
CA LEU A 34 -8.42 9.34 0.34
C LEU A 34 -8.25 10.52 -0.64
N THR A 35 -7.31 10.42 -1.58
CA THR A 35 -7.10 11.42 -2.63
C THR A 35 -8.34 11.56 -3.52
N LYS A 36 -8.93 10.45 -3.99
CA LYS A 36 -10.16 10.51 -4.78
C LYS A 36 -11.33 11.16 -4.03
N LEU A 37 -11.47 10.86 -2.74
CA LEU A 37 -12.53 11.43 -1.91
C LEU A 37 -12.32 12.95 -1.72
N ARG A 38 -11.08 13.37 -1.43
CA ARG A 38 -10.68 14.79 -1.38
C ARG A 38 -11.04 15.47 -2.69
N ASP A 39 -10.59 14.93 -3.82
CA ASP A 39 -10.76 15.59 -5.12
C ASP A 39 -12.25 15.65 -5.50
N PHE A 40 -13.01 14.57 -5.28
CA PHE A 40 -14.45 14.53 -5.52
C PHE A 40 -15.19 15.63 -4.75
N TRP A 41 -14.97 15.75 -3.43
CA TRP A 41 -15.64 16.78 -2.63
C TRP A 41 -15.15 18.20 -2.93
N GLY A 42 -13.91 18.34 -3.38
CA GLY A 42 -13.35 19.60 -3.86
C GLY A 42 -14.13 20.20 -5.03
N PHE A 43 -14.66 19.36 -5.93
CA PHE A 43 -15.50 19.79 -7.05
C PHE A 43 -17.00 19.75 -6.73
N ALA A 44 -17.46 18.75 -5.98
CA ALA A 44 -18.89 18.58 -5.70
C ALA A 44 -19.49 19.76 -4.92
N ILE A 45 -18.79 20.26 -3.90
CA ILE A 45 -19.32 21.35 -3.05
C ILE A 45 -19.53 22.65 -3.85
N PRO A 46 -18.56 23.17 -4.63
CA PRO A 46 -18.78 24.34 -5.48
C PRO A 46 -19.89 24.16 -6.51
N ILE A 47 -19.98 22.98 -7.14
CA ILE A 47 -21.03 22.68 -8.13
C ILE A 47 -22.42 22.74 -7.48
N ILE A 48 -22.59 22.12 -6.31
CA ILE A 48 -23.86 22.13 -5.58
C ILE A 48 -24.22 23.55 -5.14
N LEU A 49 -23.26 24.33 -4.62
CA LEU A 49 -23.47 25.73 -4.25
C LEU A 49 -23.88 26.58 -5.47
N GLY A 50 -23.23 26.39 -6.61
CA GLY A 50 -23.59 27.06 -7.86
C GLY A 50 -25.00 26.71 -8.34
N ALA A 51 -25.38 25.43 -8.26
CA ALA A 51 -26.72 24.98 -8.60
C ALA A 51 -27.79 25.62 -7.69
N ILE A 52 -27.54 25.69 -6.37
CA ILE A 52 -28.47 26.33 -5.41
C ILE A 52 -28.53 27.85 -5.61
N ALA A 53 -27.42 28.51 -5.91
CA ALA A 53 -27.42 29.94 -6.19
C ALA A 53 -28.21 30.26 -7.48
N GLY A 54 -28.12 29.39 -8.50
CA GLY A 54 -28.92 29.47 -9.72
C GLY A 54 -30.38 29.03 -9.54
N SER A 55 -30.71 28.31 -8.46
CA SER A 55 -32.03 27.76 -8.21
C SER A 55 -33.04 28.77 -7.65
N ASN A 56 -32.75 30.08 -7.65
CA ASN A 56 -33.78 31.11 -7.43
C ASN A 56 -34.96 30.98 -8.43
N THR A 57 -34.79 30.20 -9.50
CA THR A 57 -35.83 29.77 -10.45
C THR A 57 -36.66 28.54 -10.03
N LEU A 58 -36.21 27.76 -9.04
CA LEU A 58 -36.81 26.46 -8.66
C LEU A 58 -37.90 26.55 -7.58
N SER A 59 -38.30 27.75 -7.14
CA SER A 59 -39.38 27.96 -6.15
C SER A 59 -39.20 27.19 -4.83
N LEU A 60 -37.96 26.94 -4.40
CA LEU A 60 -37.69 26.31 -3.10
C LEU A 60 -37.99 27.30 -1.95
N PRO A 61 -38.52 26.83 -0.81
CA PRO A 61 -38.74 27.68 0.35
C PRO A 61 -37.43 28.32 0.83
N GLU A 62 -37.42 29.62 1.09
CA GLU A 62 -36.21 30.38 1.47
C GLU A 62 -35.51 29.79 2.71
N ASN A 63 -36.29 29.35 3.70
CA ASN A 63 -35.78 28.71 4.92
C ASN A 63 -34.97 27.45 4.62
N TYR A 64 -35.39 26.66 3.63
CA TYR A 64 -34.69 25.43 3.23
C TYR A 64 -33.37 25.76 2.52
N VAL A 65 -33.40 26.76 1.63
CA VAL A 65 -32.20 27.24 0.94
C VAL A 65 -31.17 27.79 1.93
N HIS A 66 -31.62 28.53 2.95
CA HIS A 66 -30.73 29.07 3.98
C HIS A 66 -30.08 27.97 4.83
N LEU A 67 -30.86 26.95 5.26
CA LEU A 67 -30.32 25.81 6.00
C LEU A 67 -29.29 25.03 5.17
N LEU A 68 -29.58 24.80 3.89
CA LEU A 68 -28.69 24.08 2.98
C LEU A 68 -27.37 24.84 2.75
N LYS A 69 -27.43 26.17 2.63
CA LYS A 69 -26.23 27.03 2.53
C LYS A 69 -25.35 26.92 3.78
N ILE A 70 -25.93 26.93 4.98
CA ILE A 70 -25.18 26.75 6.22
C ILE A 70 -24.50 25.37 6.25
N ALA A 71 -25.25 24.31 5.91
CA ALA A 71 -24.72 22.95 5.88
C ALA A 71 -23.55 22.80 4.89
N LEU A 72 -23.68 23.39 3.69
CA LEU A 72 -22.63 23.37 2.67
C LEU A 72 -21.42 24.22 3.06
N ALA A 73 -21.62 25.36 3.73
CA ALA A 73 -20.52 26.17 4.26
C ALA A 73 -19.72 25.41 5.32
N ALA A 74 -20.40 24.69 6.23
CA ALA A 74 -19.76 23.83 7.21
C ALA A 74 -19.00 22.66 6.54
N ALA A 75 -19.60 22.02 5.54
CA ALA A 75 -18.94 20.97 4.76
C ALA A 75 -17.72 21.49 3.99
N ALA A 76 -17.80 22.70 3.42
CA ALA A 76 -16.69 23.36 2.75
C ALA A 76 -15.52 23.62 3.70
N LEU A 77 -15.81 24.07 4.92
CA LEU A 77 -14.79 24.29 5.95
C LEU A 77 -14.07 22.98 6.29
N VAL A 78 -14.81 21.90 6.54
CA VAL A 78 -14.24 20.56 6.80
C VAL A 78 -13.38 20.10 5.62
N GLN A 79 -13.87 20.31 4.39
CA GLN A 79 -13.15 19.93 3.18
C GLN A 79 -11.83 20.70 3.01
N ILE A 80 -11.79 21.99 3.34
CA ILE A 80 -10.57 22.81 3.33
C ILE A 80 -9.56 22.26 4.35
N LEU A 81 -10.01 21.89 5.55
CA LEU A 81 -9.14 21.31 6.57
C LEU A 81 -8.57 19.95 6.11
N ILE A 82 -9.37 19.11 5.46
CA ILE A 82 -8.91 17.84 4.89
C ILE A 82 -7.89 18.09 3.77
N ALA A 83 -8.15 19.05 2.88
CA ALA A 83 -7.21 19.39 1.81
C ALA A 83 -5.87 19.89 2.37
N LEU A 84 -5.90 20.75 3.38
CA LEU A 84 -4.71 21.23 4.08
C LEU A 84 -3.93 20.08 4.73
N TRP A 85 -4.63 19.19 5.43
CA TRP A 85 -4.04 18.01 6.03
C TRP A 85 -3.38 17.08 5.00
N ALA A 86 -4.02 16.90 3.84
CA ALA A 86 -3.47 16.09 2.76
C ALA A 86 -2.15 16.64 2.19
N VAL A 87 -2.04 17.98 2.11
CA VAL A 87 -0.81 18.66 1.69
C VAL A 87 0.31 18.47 2.73
N PHE A 88 0.05 18.75 4.00
CA PHE A 88 1.04 18.56 5.06
C PHE A 88 1.48 17.10 5.22
N SER A 89 0.53 16.18 5.08
CA SER A 89 0.80 14.73 5.12
C SER A 89 1.36 14.18 3.80
N ARG A 90 1.56 15.03 2.78
CA ARG A 90 2.13 14.69 1.47
C ARG A 90 1.45 13.46 0.84
N TRP A 91 0.11 13.42 0.84
CA TRP A 91 -0.63 12.26 0.33
C TRP A 91 -0.30 11.92 -1.12
N ASP A 92 -0.11 12.93 -1.96
CA ASP A 92 0.19 12.75 -3.38
C ASP A 92 1.60 12.16 -3.60
N ASP A 93 2.59 12.59 -2.81
CA ASP A 93 3.94 11.99 -2.84
C ASP A 93 3.90 10.55 -2.31
N GLY A 94 3.19 10.31 -1.21
CA GLY A 94 3.02 8.97 -0.66
C GLY A 94 2.29 8.03 -1.62
N LEU A 95 1.34 8.54 -2.40
CA LEU A 95 0.63 7.80 -3.44
C LEU A 95 1.57 7.41 -4.58
N ALA A 96 2.31 8.39 -5.11
CA ALA A 96 3.27 8.17 -6.19
C ALA A 96 4.39 7.20 -5.78
N TYR A 97 4.91 7.37 -4.56
CA TYR A 97 5.90 6.47 -3.99
C TYR A 97 5.34 5.05 -3.81
N SER A 98 4.16 4.90 -3.20
CA SER A 98 3.55 3.58 -3.01
C SER A 98 3.27 2.88 -4.35
N ALA A 99 2.92 3.63 -5.40
CA ALA A 99 2.73 3.08 -6.74
C ALA A 99 4.04 2.56 -7.34
N ARG A 100 5.14 3.31 -7.19
CA ARG A 100 6.48 2.89 -7.59
C ARG A 100 6.92 1.63 -6.84
N ALA A 101 6.86 1.65 -5.51
CA ALA A 101 7.28 0.53 -4.67
C ALA A 101 6.48 -0.76 -4.97
N VAL A 102 5.18 -0.64 -5.28
CA VAL A 102 4.36 -1.79 -5.71
C VAL A 102 4.86 -2.38 -7.03
N ARG A 103 5.16 -1.54 -8.02
CA ARG A 103 5.66 -1.99 -9.32
C ARG A 103 7.02 -2.63 -9.17
N ASP A 104 7.95 -1.95 -8.52
CA ASP A 104 9.33 -2.39 -8.37
C ASP A 104 9.40 -3.72 -7.58
N ALA A 105 8.61 -3.85 -6.50
CA ALA A 105 8.51 -5.10 -5.74
C ALA A 105 7.87 -6.25 -6.55
N TYR A 106 6.88 -5.96 -7.39
CA TYR A 106 6.27 -6.98 -8.26
C TYR A 106 7.23 -7.47 -9.34
N GLU A 107 7.91 -6.55 -10.03
CA GLU A 107 8.91 -6.89 -11.04
C GLU A 107 10.06 -7.70 -10.43
N MET A 108 10.55 -7.27 -9.27
CA MET A 108 11.65 -7.92 -8.58
C MET A 108 11.26 -9.29 -8.01
N GLN A 109 10.03 -9.44 -7.48
CA GLN A 109 9.48 -10.75 -7.11
C GLN A 109 9.56 -11.73 -8.28
N ARG A 110 9.08 -11.33 -9.46
CA ARG A 110 9.06 -12.19 -10.65
C ARG A 110 10.47 -12.53 -11.13
N ALA A 111 11.39 -11.58 -11.08
CA ALA A 111 12.79 -11.81 -11.44
C ALA A 111 13.45 -12.84 -10.50
N TRP A 112 13.22 -12.72 -9.19
CA TRP A 112 13.73 -13.68 -8.21
C TRP A 112 13.12 -15.07 -8.36
N GLU A 113 11.82 -15.18 -8.64
CA GLU A 113 11.18 -16.48 -8.91
C GLU A 113 11.79 -17.20 -10.12
N VAL A 114 12.12 -16.47 -11.18
CA VAL A 114 12.74 -17.02 -12.40
C VAL A 114 14.11 -17.64 -12.07
N ILE A 115 14.91 -16.98 -11.23
CA ILE A 115 16.18 -17.51 -10.72
C ILE A 115 15.94 -18.72 -9.81
N GLY A 116 14.99 -18.63 -8.86
CA GLY A 116 14.68 -19.73 -7.94
C GLY A 116 14.19 -21.00 -8.66
N ARG A 117 13.45 -20.83 -9.76
CA ARG A 117 13.02 -21.92 -10.65
C ARG A 117 14.14 -22.50 -11.53
N GLY A 118 15.30 -21.84 -11.61
CA GLY A 118 16.39 -22.25 -12.50
C GLY A 118 16.08 -22.02 -13.99
N GLN A 119 15.23 -21.03 -14.30
CA GLN A 119 14.77 -20.75 -15.68
C GLN A 119 15.69 -19.76 -16.42
N VAL A 120 16.97 -19.71 -16.05
CA VAL A 120 17.97 -18.78 -16.61
C VAL A 120 19.20 -19.55 -17.05
N ALA A 121 19.84 -19.09 -18.12
CA ALA A 121 21.02 -19.76 -18.68
C ALA A 121 22.26 -19.63 -17.77
N ASP A 122 22.43 -18.49 -17.12
CA ASP A 122 23.50 -18.23 -16.15
C ASP A 122 22.90 -17.69 -14.84
N ILE A 123 22.73 -18.58 -13.87
CA ILE A 123 22.18 -18.24 -12.55
C ILE A 123 23.09 -17.26 -11.81
N GLY A 124 24.42 -17.40 -11.94
CA GLY A 124 25.38 -16.57 -11.24
C GLY A 124 25.35 -15.12 -11.71
N ALA A 125 25.40 -14.92 -13.03
CA ALA A 125 25.33 -13.59 -13.62
C ALA A 125 23.97 -12.91 -13.35
N GLU A 126 22.87 -13.66 -13.46
CA GLU A 126 21.54 -13.10 -13.27
C GLU A 126 21.29 -12.78 -11.79
N PHE A 127 21.70 -13.66 -10.87
CA PHE A 127 21.63 -13.40 -9.43
C PHE A 127 22.40 -12.14 -9.05
N ALA A 128 23.64 -11.99 -9.52
CA ALA A 128 24.45 -10.80 -9.22
C ALA A 128 23.81 -9.51 -9.78
N THR A 129 23.17 -9.59 -10.94
CA THR A 129 22.45 -8.47 -11.55
C THR A 129 21.23 -8.08 -10.72
N ARG A 130 20.41 -9.05 -10.30
CA ARG A 130 19.22 -8.78 -9.48
C ARG A 130 19.55 -8.34 -8.07
N ALA A 131 20.63 -8.85 -7.48
CA ALA A 131 21.12 -8.38 -6.18
C ALA A 131 21.47 -6.88 -6.22
N LYS A 132 22.22 -6.44 -7.23
CA LYS A 132 22.53 -5.01 -7.41
C LYS A 132 21.29 -4.15 -7.64
N GLN A 133 20.32 -4.65 -8.40
CA GLN A 133 19.06 -3.93 -8.61
C GLN A 133 18.25 -3.82 -7.31
N GLN A 134 18.22 -4.88 -6.51
CA GLN A 134 17.60 -4.88 -5.19
C GLN A 134 18.28 -3.86 -4.27
N ASP A 135 19.61 -3.79 -4.23
CA ASP A 135 20.33 -2.82 -3.42
C ASP A 135 19.95 -1.37 -3.76
N VAL A 136 19.77 -1.09 -5.06
CA VAL A 136 19.30 0.23 -5.52
C VAL A 136 17.88 0.49 -5.01
N ILE A 137 16.95 -0.45 -5.16
CA ILE A 137 15.57 -0.32 -4.66
C ILE A 137 15.58 -0.09 -3.15
N ASP A 138 16.30 -0.92 -2.40
CA ASP A 138 16.37 -0.86 -0.95
C ASP A 138 16.93 0.49 -0.49
N SER A 139 17.91 1.06 -1.22
CA SER A 139 18.45 2.40 -0.95
C SER A 139 17.41 3.52 -1.08
N HIS A 140 16.45 3.38 -2.00
CA HIS A 140 15.33 4.32 -2.15
C HIS A 140 14.29 4.16 -1.03
N ASP A 141 14.20 2.97 -0.45
CA ASP A 141 13.18 2.61 0.54
C ASP A 141 13.59 2.91 2.00
N ILE A 142 14.87 3.21 2.26
CA ILE A 142 15.40 3.53 3.62
C ILE A 142 14.58 4.64 4.32
N GLY A 143 14.10 5.63 3.56
CA GLY A 143 13.35 6.75 4.11
C GLY A 143 11.92 6.43 4.54
N GLN A 144 11.43 5.21 4.32
CA GLN A 144 10.06 4.83 4.66
C GLN A 144 9.98 4.14 6.00
N GLU A 145 9.14 4.66 6.88
CA GLU A 145 8.77 3.96 8.10
C GLU A 145 7.85 2.79 7.77
N ILE A 146 8.25 1.57 8.13
CA ILE A 146 7.42 0.36 8.06
C ILE A 146 7.17 -0.12 9.49
N SER A 147 5.91 -0.07 9.92
CA SER A 147 5.52 -0.50 11.26
C SER A 147 5.71 -2.01 11.45
N SER A 148 5.90 -2.47 12.69
CA SER A 148 6.00 -3.91 12.99
C SER A 148 4.76 -4.68 12.55
N LYS A 149 3.57 -4.05 12.60
CA LYS A 149 2.33 -4.64 12.08
C LYS A 149 2.40 -4.85 10.56
N GLU A 150 2.92 -3.89 9.82
CA GLU A 150 3.10 -4.02 8.37
C GLU A 150 4.17 -5.05 8.02
N LYS A 151 5.28 -5.11 8.77
CA LYS A 151 6.30 -6.16 8.61
C LYS A 151 5.70 -7.55 8.79
N ASN A 152 4.95 -7.75 9.88
CA ASN A 152 4.27 -9.01 10.16
C ASN A 152 3.27 -9.37 9.06
N LEU A 153 2.53 -8.38 8.57
CA LEU A 153 1.57 -8.57 7.50
C LEU A 153 2.24 -8.98 6.18
N GLY A 154 3.30 -8.28 5.78
CA GLY A 154 4.05 -8.58 4.57
C GLY A 154 4.63 -9.98 4.62
N MET A 155 5.31 -10.31 5.73
CA MET A 155 5.85 -11.64 5.97
C MET A 155 4.76 -12.72 5.92
N ARG A 156 3.62 -12.50 6.59
CA ARG A 156 2.49 -13.42 6.57
C ARG A 156 1.95 -13.65 5.16
N SER A 157 1.83 -12.60 4.35
CA SER A 157 1.37 -12.74 2.97
C SER A 157 2.36 -13.57 2.13
N GLY A 158 3.66 -13.31 2.27
CA GLY A 158 4.70 -14.08 1.60
C GLY A 158 4.71 -15.55 1.99
N LEU A 159 4.59 -15.86 3.30
CA LEU A 159 4.52 -17.24 3.77
C LEU A 159 3.31 -18.00 3.18
N ILE A 160 2.16 -17.34 3.02
CA ILE A 160 0.98 -17.94 2.39
C ILE A 160 1.21 -18.19 0.90
N GLU A 161 1.71 -17.17 0.19
CA GLU A 161 1.91 -17.24 -1.26
C GLU A 161 2.87 -18.37 -1.65
N TYR A 162 3.97 -18.52 -0.91
CA TYR A 162 4.99 -19.54 -1.17
C TYR A 162 4.79 -20.82 -0.35
N GLN A 163 3.66 -20.95 0.37
CA GLN A 163 3.33 -22.12 1.20
C GLN A 163 4.45 -22.52 2.19
N ARG A 164 5.07 -21.53 2.85
CA ARG A 164 6.19 -21.71 3.77
C ARG A 164 5.75 -21.57 5.23
N GLN A 165 6.41 -22.32 6.10
CA GLN A 165 6.25 -22.18 7.54
C GLN A 165 7.02 -20.96 8.06
N CYS A 166 6.45 -20.25 9.03
CA CYS A 166 7.15 -19.17 9.71
C CYS A 166 8.36 -19.70 10.47
N THR A 167 9.53 -19.09 10.31
CA THR A 167 10.74 -19.46 11.05
C THR A 167 10.63 -19.24 12.56
N GLY A 168 9.82 -18.26 12.99
CA GLY A 168 9.62 -17.95 14.40
C GLY A 168 8.66 -18.91 15.12
N CYS A 169 7.48 -19.14 14.57
CA CYS A 169 6.44 -19.95 15.25
C CYS A 169 6.22 -21.34 14.62
N LYS A 170 6.94 -21.69 13.55
CA LYS A 170 6.84 -22.99 12.83
C LYS A 170 5.45 -23.37 12.33
N THR A 171 4.52 -22.42 12.30
CA THR A 171 3.17 -22.62 11.75
C THR A 171 3.05 -21.92 10.41
N SER A 172 2.26 -22.51 9.50
CA SER A 172 1.82 -21.83 8.29
C SER A 172 0.60 -20.97 8.63
N PRO A 173 0.63 -19.66 8.38
CA PRO A 173 -0.55 -18.82 8.54
C PRO A 173 -1.66 -19.24 7.57
N ASN A 174 -2.91 -19.21 8.03
CA ASN A 174 -4.09 -19.63 7.26
C ASN A 174 -4.89 -18.46 6.66
N SER A 175 -4.49 -17.21 6.93
CA SER A 175 -5.23 -16.01 6.55
C SER A 175 -4.28 -14.88 6.19
N ARG A 176 -4.60 -14.08 5.17
CA ARG A 176 -3.77 -12.92 4.77
C ARG A 176 -3.89 -11.70 5.70
N GLY A 177 -4.85 -11.72 6.62
CA GLY A 177 -5.03 -10.68 7.63
C GLY A 177 -4.25 -10.99 8.91
N LEU A 178 -3.93 -9.95 9.69
CA LEU A 178 -3.47 -10.15 11.06
C LEU A 178 -4.66 -10.50 11.95
N PRO A 179 -4.58 -11.54 12.80
CA PRO A 179 -5.62 -11.83 13.78
C PRO A 179 -5.72 -10.69 14.81
N LEU A 180 -6.94 -10.34 15.22
CA LEU A 180 -7.15 -9.38 16.31
C LEU A 180 -6.64 -9.95 17.65
N PHE A 181 -6.90 -11.24 17.88
CA PHE A 181 -6.55 -11.96 19.09
C PHE A 181 -5.77 -13.24 18.73
N PRO A 182 -4.44 -13.14 18.52
CA PRO A 182 -3.64 -14.32 18.24
C PRO A 182 -3.58 -15.23 19.49
N LYS A 183 -3.74 -16.53 19.29
CA LYS A 183 -3.50 -17.58 20.30
C LYS A 183 -2.02 -17.61 20.69
N THR A 184 -1.13 -17.39 19.73
CA THR A 184 0.32 -17.32 19.95
C THR A 184 0.89 -16.12 19.25
N LYS A 185 1.44 -15.15 20.01
CA LYS A 185 2.09 -13.97 19.44
C LYS A 185 3.42 -14.36 18.79
N CYS A 186 3.63 -13.97 17.54
CA CYS A 186 4.90 -14.16 16.84
C CYS A 186 5.42 -12.81 16.33
N PRO A 187 6.69 -12.44 16.60
CA PRO A 187 7.27 -11.18 16.13
C PRO A 187 7.57 -11.15 14.62
N VAL A 188 7.46 -12.30 13.94
CA VAL A 188 7.77 -12.45 12.50
C VAL A 188 6.52 -12.43 11.63
N CYS A 189 5.51 -13.25 11.95
CA CYS A 189 4.28 -13.38 11.14
C CYS A 189 3.01 -12.82 11.83
N GLY A 190 3.14 -12.27 13.03
CA GLY A 190 2.03 -11.77 13.84
C GLY A 190 1.26 -12.83 14.64
N GLY A 191 1.55 -14.11 14.45
CA GLY A 191 0.92 -15.19 15.22
C GLY A 191 -0.30 -15.81 14.54
N ASN A 192 -0.87 -16.86 15.13
CA ASN A 192 -2.11 -17.49 14.66
C ASN A 192 -3.31 -17.14 15.53
#